data_AF-A0A2S2NSJ5-F1
#
_entry.id   AF-A0A2S2NSJ5-F1
#
_cell.length_a   1.000
_cell.length_b   1.000
_cell.length_c   1.000
_cell.angle_alpha   90.00
_cell.angle_beta   90.00
_cell.angle_gamma   90.00
#
_symmetry.space_group_name_H-M   'P 1'
#
loop_
_entity.id
_entity.type
_entity.pdbx_description
1 polymer ?
#
loop_
_entity_poly.entity_id
_entity_poly.type
_entity_poly.pdbx_seq_one_letter_code
_entity_poly.pdbx_strand_id
1 'polypeptide(L)'
;GHDKKKKKKIFTLGKNKGIVFENLNHSHDRTDETNLNRQKLNNKLKRKAVDDICEKPAKLIHKELSNHDVNTITSNDIDLIRKNIHRARSSILSMLPTSIEDVHELLKKTTIYTNNDENFLIINDP
;
A
#
# COMPACT_ATOMS: atom_id res chain seq x y z
N GLY A 1 -2.89 8.74 -29.82
CA GLY A 1 -1.50 9.22 -29.82
C GLY A 1 -0.59 8.06 -29.48
N HIS A 2 0.42 7.79 -30.31
CA HIS A 2 1.33 6.66 -30.11
C HIS A 2 2.23 6.89 -28.89
N ASP A 3 2.08 6.06 -27.86
CA ASP A 3 3.05 5.97 -26.76
C ASP A 3 4.39 5.47 -27.30
N LYS A 4 5.35 6.39 -27.46
CA LYS A 4 6.72 6.07 -27.86
C LYS A 4 7.37 5.25 -26.73
N LYS A 5 7.69 3.98 -27.01
CA LYS A 5 8.44 3.10 -26.09
C LYS A 5 9.77 3.76 -25.67
N LYS A 6 9.95 3.95 -24.36
CA LYS A 6 11.17 4.53 -23.76
C LYS A 6 12.38 3.61 -24.00
N LYS A 7 13.50 4.17 -24.47
CA LYS A 7 14.77 3.44 -24.73
C LYS A 7 15.87 3.68 -23.68
N LYS A 8 15.54 4.40 -22.60
CA LYS A 8 16.48 4.75 -21.54
C LYS A 8 16.66 3.68 -20.49
N LYS A 9 17.90 3.53 -20.03
CA LYS A 9 18.29 2.59 -18.98
C LYS A 9 19.42 3.20 -18.17
N ILE A 10 19.33 3.05 -16.84
CA ILE A 10 20.43 3.28 -15.92
C ILE A 10 20.62 1.95 -15.19
N PHE A 11 21.83 1.41 -15.21
CA PHE A 11 22.18 0.21 -14.47
C PHE A 11 22.99 0.63 -13.25
N THR A 12 22.54 0.19 -12.08
CA THR A 12 23.25 0.42 -10.82
C THR A 12 23.71 -0.92 -10.27
N LEU A 13 24.93 -0.96 -9.71
CA LEU A 13 25.51 -2.18 -9.15
C LEU A 13 25.84 -2.00 -7.67
N GLY A 14 25.45 -3.00 -6.88
CA GLY A 14 25.73 -3.08 -5.45
C GLY A 14 24.89 -2.15 -4.57
N LYS A 15 25.06 -2.29 -3.24
CA LYS A 15 24.37 -1.46 -2.23
C LYS A 15 24.76 0.02 -2.31
N ASN A 16 25.95 0.31 -2.85
CA ASN A 16 26.48 1.67 -3.00
C ASN A 16 25.82 2.44 -4.16
N LYS A 17 24.92 1.81 -4.93
CA LYS A 17 24.21 2.41 -6.07
C LYS A 17 25.14 3.06 -7.11
N GLY A 18 26.35 2.52 -7.28
CA GLY A 18 27.28 3.00 -8.30
C GLY A 18 26.67 2.80 -9.69
N ILE A 19 26.65 3.86 -10.50
CA ILE A 19 26.14 3.80 -11.87
C ILE A 19 27.19 3.06 -12.72
N VAL A 20 26.81 1.95 -13.34
CA VAL A 20 27.68 1.14 -14.20
C VAL A 20 27.42 1.42 -15.68
N PHE A 21 26.23 1.91 -16.00
CA PHE A 21 25.87 2.35 -17.34
C PHE A 21 24.72 3.35 -17.27
N GLU A 22 24.78 4.38 -18.09
CA GLU A 22 23.67 5.30 -18.29
C GLU A 22 23.44 5.63 -19.77
N ASN A 23 22.16 5.63 -20.16
CA ASN A 23 21.71 6.24 -21.39
C ASN A 23 20.73 7.39 -21.05
N LEU A 24 21.23 8.62 -21.17
CA LEU A 24 20.57 9.84 -20.73
C LEU A 24 19.80 10.59 -21.83
N ASN A 25 19.50 10.00 -22.99
CA ASN A 25 18.73 10.70 -24.03
C ASN A 25 17.19 10.61 -23.85
N HIS A 26 16.54 11.65 -23.29
CA HIS A 26 15.09 11.67 -22.99
C HIS A 26 14.31 12.18 -24.20
N SER A 27 13.29 11.44 -24.65
CA SER A 27 12.33 11.95 -25.66
C SER A 27 11.05 12.50 -25.02
N HIS A 28 11.11 12.93 -23.76
CA HIS A 28 9.99 13.50 -23.02
C HIS A 28 10.48 14.58 -22.06
N ASP A 29 9.59 15.47 -21.69
CA ASP A 29 9.86 16.45 -20.63
C ASP A 29 9.98 15.77 -19.27
N ARG A 30 10.56 16.52 -18.32
CA ARG A 30 10.63 16.08 -16.92
C ARG A 30 9.22 15.86 -16.38
N THR A 31 9.07 14.79 -15.60
CA THR A 31 7.81 14.54 -14.89
C THR A 31 7.56 15.69 -13.93
N ASP A 32 6.32 16.18 -13.93
CA ASP A 32 5.88 17.23 -13.03
C ASP A 32 6.11 16.85 -11.56
N GLU A 33 6.57 17.83 -10.77
CA GLU A 33 6.95 17.64 -9.38
C GLU A 33 5.75 17.23 -8.53
N THR A 34 4.55 17.72 -8.86
CA THR A 34 3.30 17.31 -8.18
C THR A 34 3.06 15.80 -8.32
N ASN A 35 3.25 15.25 -9.52
CA ASN A 35 3.07 13.83 -9.82
C ASN A 35 4.11 12.98 -9.08
N LEU A 36 5.36 13.44 -9.06
CA LEU A 36 6.44 12.74 -8.37
C LEU A 36 6.20 12.70 -6.85
N ASN A 37 5.81 13.84 -6.26
CA ASN A 37 5.54 13.96 -4.83
C ASN A 37 4.34 13.11 -4.42
N ARG A 38 3.24 13.14 -5.20
CA ARG A 38 2.10 12.25 -4.98
C ARG A 38 2.50 10.78 -5.03
N GLN A 39 3.33 10.39 -6.00
CA GLN A 39 3.75 8.99 -6.14
C GLN A 39 4.63 8.54 -4.96
N LYS A 40 5.57 9.38 -4.51
CA LYS A 40 6.40 9.12 -3.32
C LYS A 40 5.52 8.93 -2.08
N LEU A 41 4.62 9.87 -1.83
CA LEU A 41 3.71 9.85 -0.68
C LEU A 41 2.80 8.61 -0.70
N ASN A 42 2.15 8.34 -1.84
CA ASN A 42 1.26 7.20 -2.02
C ASN A 42 1.98 5.87 -1.77
N ASN A 43 3.19 5.69 -2.30
CA ASN A 43 3.95 4.46 -2.10
C ASN A 43 4.37 4.26 -0.64
N LYS A 44 4.76 5.32 0.05
CA LYS A 44 5.10 5.26 1.47
C LYS A 44 3.88 4.91 2.33
N LEU A 45 2.75 5.55 2.07
CA LEU A 45 1.51 5.31 2.79
C LEU A 45 0.92 3.91 2.52
N LYS A 46 1.01 3.40 1.29
CA LYS A 46 0.60 2.01 0.99
C LYS A 46 1.39 0.99 1.82
N ARG A 47 2.70 1.18 1.99
CA ARG A 47 3.53 0.31 2.84
C ARG A 47 3.10 0.41 4.30
N LYS A 48 3.04 1.62 4.86
CA LYS A 48 2.60 1.84 6.24
C LYS A 48 1.19 1.33 6.52
N ALA A 49 0.30 1.40 5.53
CA ALA A 49 -1.06 0.89 5.67
C ALA A 49 -1.14 -0.63 5.86
N VAL A 50 -0.15 -1.34 5.33
CA VAL A 50 0.03 -2.79 5.50
C VAL A 50 0.70 -3.09 6.84
N ASP A 51 1.77 -2.35 7.16
CA ASP A 51 2.52 -2.52 8.41
C ASP A 51 1.62 -2.23 9.65
N ASP A 52 0.85 -1.13 9.60
CA ASP A 52 -0.05 -0.67 10.65
C ASP A 52 -1.52 -0.80 10.22
N ILE A 53 -2.00 -2.05 10.04
CA ILE A 53 -3.31 -2.33 9.45
C ILE A 53 -4.50 -1.78 10.26
N CYS A 54 -4.36 -1.74 11.59
CA CYS A 54 -5.38 -1.26 12.52
C CYS A 54 -5.44 0.27 12.61
N GLU A 55 -4.40 1.00 12.19
CA GLU A 55 -4.39 2.46 12.31
C GLU A 55 -5.38 3.10 11.32
N LYS A 56 -6.05 4.19 11.72
CA LYS A 56 -7.01 4.85 10.83
C LYS A 56 -6.29 5.46 9.61
N PRO A 57 -6.76 5.26 8.37
CA PRO A 57 -6.13 5.84 7.16
C PRO A 57 -5.91 7.35 7.25
N ALA A 58 -6.87 8.08 7.84
CA ALA A 58 -6.75 9.52 8.04
C ALA A 58 -5.55 9.89 8.94
N LYS A 59 -5.30 9.10 9.98
CA LYS A 59 -4.18 9.33 10.91
C LYS A 59 -2.84 9.03 10.23
N LEU A 60 -2.76 7.97 9.44
CA LEU A 60 -1.58 7.66 8.62
C LEU A 60 -1.26 8.80 7.64
N ILE A 61 -2.27 9.28 6.90
CA ILE A 61 -2.14 10.38 5.95
C ILE A 61 -1.68 11.65 6.68
N HIS A 62 -2.37 12.03 7.76
CA HIS A 62 -2.06 13.23 8.52
C HIS A 62 -0.65 13.20 9.10
N LYS A 63 -0.24 12.08 9.69
CA LYS A 63 1.12 11.89 10.23
C LYS A 63 2.18 11.99 9.14
N GLU A 64 1.89 11.51 7.93
CA GLU A 64 2.85 11.61 6.84
C GLU A 64 2.92 13.03 6.28
N LEU A 65 1.79 13.70 6.10
CA LEU A 65 1.73 15.10 5.67
C LEU A 65 2.37 16.06 6.68
N SER A 66 2.25 15.79 7.99
CA SER A 66 2.91 16.62 9.00
C SER A 66 4.44 16.46 9.02
N ASN A 67 4.96 15.36 8.47
CA ASN A 67 6.40 15.06 8.44
C ASN A 67 7.08 15.51 7.14
N HIS A 68 6.32 16.01 6.16
CA HIS A 68 6.86 16.54 4.91
C HIS A 68 6.12 17.81 4.49
N ASP A 69 6.85 18.89 4.24
CA ASP A 69 6.28 20.05 3.56
C ASP A 69 6.04 19.72 2.09
N VAL A 70 4.82 19.28 1.78
CA VAL A 70 4.41 18.98 0.40
C VAL A 70 3.25 19.88 0.00
N ASN A 71 3.57 21.14 -0.29
CA ASN A 71 2.60 22.13 -0.78
C ASN A 71 1.98 21.77 -2.15
N THR A 72 2.51 20.73 -2.82
CA THR A 72 2.02 20.27 -4.12
C THR A 72 0.87 19.27 -4.05
N ILE A 73 0.44 18.84 -2.86
CA ILE A 73 -0.61 17.82 -2.69
C ILE A 73 -1.97 18.49 -2.58
N THR A 74 -2.91 18.07 -3.43
CA THR A 74 -4.29 18.57 -3.43
C THR A 74 -5.21 17.68 -2.60
N SER A 75 -6.40 18.18 -2.25
CA SER A 75 -7.43 17.37 -1.57
C SER A 75 -7.86 16.15 -2.40
N ASN A 76 -7.91 16.29 -3.73
CA ASN A 76 -8.21 15.17 -4.64
C ASN A 76 -7.14 14.07 -4.54
N ASP A 77 -5.87 14.44 -4.41
CA ASP A 77 -4.79 13.48 -4.24
C ASP A 77 -4.92 12.71 -2.93
N ILE A 78 -5.35 13.39 -1.85
CA ILE A 78 -5.61 12.76 -0.55
C ILE A 78 -6.70 11.68 -0.67
N ASP A 79 -7.77 11.95 -1.41
CA ASP A 79 -8.84 10.97 -1.62
C ASP A 79 -8.40 9.78 -2.45
N LEU A 80 -7.59 10.00 -3.48
CA LEU A 80 -6.99 8.92 -4.26
C LEU A 80 -6.03 8.07 -3.40
N ILE A 81 -5.21 8.71 -2.57
CA ILE A 81 -4.32 8.03 -1.64
C ILE A 81 -5.12 7.20 -0.63
N ARG A 82 -6.21 7.75 -0.07
CA ARG A 82 -7.08 7.02 0.86
C ARG A 82 -7.66 5.76 0.20
N LYS A 83 -8.16 5.86 -1.05
CA LYS A 83 -8.62 4.69 -1.82
C LYS A 83 -7.52 3.65 -2.02
N ASN A 84 -6.29 4.09 -2.30
CA ASN A 84 -5.14 3.19 -2.46
C ASN A 84 -4.75 2.50 -1.15
N ILE A 85 -4.83 3.20 -0.01
CA ILE A 85 -4.62 2.61 1.32
C ILE A 85 -5.64 1.49 1.57
N HIS A 86 -6.93 1.75 1.31
CA HIS A 86 -7.96 0.72 1.47
C HIS A 86 -7.69 -0.49 0.57
N ARG A 87 -7.37 -0.27 -0.70
CA ARG A 87 -7.02 -1.36 -1.63
C ARG A 87 -5.82 -2.18 -1.14
N ALA A 88 -4.77 -1.53 -0.64
CA ALA A 88 -3.59 -2.21 -0.11
C ALA A 88 -3.91 -3.06 1.14
N ARG A 89 -4.82 -2.61 2.00
CA ARG A 89 -5.29 -3.39 3.15
C ARG A 89 -6.14 -4.58 2.73
N SER A 90 -7.06 -4.36 1.79
CA SER A 90 -7.94 -5.42 1.27
C SER A 90 -7.18 -6.55 0.57
N SER A 91 -5.96 -6.31 0.07
CA SER A 91 -5.13 -7.41 -0.48
C SER A 91 -4.52 -8.33 0.58
N ILE A 92 -4.56 -7.95 1.86
CA ILE A 92 -3.97 -8.69 2.99
C ILE A 92 -5.04 -9.22 3.93
N LEU A 93 -6.05 -8.38 4.22
CA LEU A 93 -7.23 -8.84 4.93
C LEU A 93 -7.91 -9.91 4.09
N SER A 94 -8.17 -11.07 4.70
CA SER A 94 -8.97 -12.12 4.07
C SER A 94 -10.29 -11.52 3.59
N MET A 95 -10.69 -11.87 2.37
CA MET A 95 -12.00 -11.53 1.86
C MET A 95 -13.05 -12.00 2.87
N LEU A 96 -14.09 -11.17 3.09
CA LEU A 96 -15.22 -11.57 3.91
C LEU A 96 -15.75 -12.92 3.38
N PRO A 97 -15.91 -13.93 4.24
CA PRO A 97 -16.44 -15.21 3.81
C PRO A 97 -17.82 -15.00 3.19
N THR A 98 -18.06 -15.65 2.05
CA THR A 98 -19.27 -15.43 1.25
C THR A 98 -20.29 -16.54 1.41
N SER A 99 -19.86 -17.69 1.92
CA SER A 99 -20.67 -18.86 2.23
C SER A 99 -20.55 -19.23 3.72
N ILE A 100 -21.48 -20.05 4.20
CA ILE A 100 -21.43 -20.61 5.55
C ILE A 100 -20.21 -21.53 5.69
N GLU A 101 -19.86 -22.27 4.64
CA GLU A 101 -18.70 -23.14 4.56
C GLU A 101 -17.39 -22.34 4.71
N ASP A 102 -17.26 -21.21 4.01
CA ASP A 102 -16.10 -20.31 4.13
C ASP A 102 -15.96 -19.80 5.57
N VAL A 103 -17.08 -19.48 6.23
CA VAL A 103 -17.08 -19.06 7.64
C VAL A 103 -16.54 -20.19 8.51
N HIS A 104 -17.04 -21.43 8.36
CA HIS A 104 -16.57 -22.56 9.15
C HIS A 104 -15.08 -22.85 8.93
N GLU A 105 -14.58 -22.80 7.68
CA GLU A 105 -13.16 -22.95 7.42
C GLU A 105 -12.30 -21.85 8.05
N LEU A 106 -12.76 -20.60 7.96
CA LEU A 106 -12.06 -19.46 8.55
C LEU A 106 -12.01 -19.59 10.08
N LEU A 107 -13.14 -19.91 10.72
CA LEU A 107 -13.22 -20.11 12.16
C LEU A 107 -12.32 -21.27 12.63
N LYS A 108 -12.25 -22.37 11.87
CA LYS A 108 -11.31 -23.48 12.18
C LYS A 108 -9.84 -23.07 12.09
N LYS A 109 -9.48 -22.17 11.18
CA LYS A 109 -8.09 -21.67 11.02
C LYS A 109 -7.73 -20.60 12.06
N THR A 110 -8.71 -19.96 12.68
CA THR A 110 -8.48 -18.83 13.58
C THR A 110 -8.49 -19.30 15.02
N THR A 111 -7.44 -18.99 15.78
CA THR A 111 -7.39 -19.26 17.23
C THR A 111 -8.06 -18.11 17.97
N ILE A 112 -9.24 -18.38 18.54
CA ILE A 112 -10.05 -17.37 19.24
C ILE A 112 -10.16 -17.75 20.71
N TYR A 113 -9.59 -16.93 21.58
CA TYR A 113 -9.58 -17.13 23.02
C TYR A 113 -10.41 -16.07 23.74
N THR A 114 -10.98 -16.44 24.88
CA THR A 114 -11.62 -15.50 25.81
C THR A 114 -10.58 -14.72 26.61
N ASN A 115 -11.02 -13.71 27.37
CA ASN A 115 -10.15 -13.01 28.32
C ASN A 115 -9.63 -13.91 29.46
N ASN A 116 -10.15 -15.14 29.58
CA ASN A 116 -9.71 -16.16 30.54
C ASN A 116 -8.85 -17.24 29.87
N ASP A 117 -8.35 -17.02 28.64
CA ASP A 117 -7.56 -17.96 27.85
C ASP A 117 -8.28 -19.28 27.48
N GLU A 118 -9.62 -19.30 27.54
CA GLU A 118 -10.43 -20.45 27.13
C GLU A 118 -10.76 -20.38 25.64
N ASN A 119 -10.92 -21.53 24.98
CA ASN A 119 -11.34 -21.54 23.58
C ASN A 119 -12.78 -20.97 23.47
N PHE A 120 -12.94 -19.90 22.70
CA PHE A 120 -14.23 -19.23 22.54
C PHE A 120 -15.18 -19.98 21.59
N LEU A 121 -14.63 -20.74 20.65
CA LEU A 121 -15.44 -21.41 19.63
C LEU A 121 -15.97 -22.75 20.15
N ILE A 122 -17.29 -22.86 20.23
CA ILE A 122 -18.01 -24.12 20.40
C ILE A 122 -18.31 -24.65 19.00
N ILE A 123 -17.58 -25.69 18.58
CA ILE A 123 -17.83 -26.36 17.30
C ILE A 123 -18.89 -27.42 17.56
N ASN A 124 -20.03 -27.33 16.87
CA ASN A 124 -20.99 -28.44 16.81
C ASN A 124 -20.38 -29.52 15.90
N ASP A 125 -19.85 -30.59 16.49
CA ASP A 125 -19.55 -31.81 15.75
C ASP A 125 -20.87 -32.54 15.43
N PRO A 126 -21.13 -32.91 14.16
CA PRO A 126 -22.30 -33.68 13.76
C PRO A 126 -22.24 -35.14 14.19
#